data_AF-A0A9D0HJ10-F1
#
_entry.id   AF-A0A9D0HJ10-F1
#
_cell.length_a   1.000
_cell.length_b   1.000
_cell.length_c   1.000
_cell.angle_alpha   90.00
_cell.angle_beta   90.00
_cell.angle_gamma   90.00
#
_symmetry.space_group_name_H-M   'P 1'
#
loop_
_entity.id
_entity.type
_entity.pdbx_description
1 polymer ?
#
loop_
_entity_poly.entity_id
_entity_poly.type
_entity_poly.pdbx_seq_one_letter_code
_entity_poly.pdbx_strand_id
1 'polypeptide(L)' 'MALKKLLFVCKGGTRSLAASRQALRAGFSSVYNLSGGMLKWNKRGFPVLRARENTRQALQARA' A
#
# COMPACT_ATOMS: atom_id res chain seq x y z
N MET A 1 -18.23 -14.86 -5.59
CA MET A 1 -17.37 -13.72 -5.99
C MET A 1 -16.54 -13.32 -4.78
N ALA A 2 -15.20 -13.41 -4.84
CA ALA A 2 -14.36 -13.14 -3.67
C ALA A 2 -14.30 -11.63 -3.36
N LEU A 3 -14.58 -11.25 -2.12
CA LEU A 3 -14.45 -9.87 -1.65
C LEU A 3 -12.97 -9.46 -1.66
N LYS A 4 -12.60 -8.57 -2.59
CA LYS A 4 -11.25 -7.99 -2.64
C LYS A 4 -11.11 -6.90 -1.59
N LYS A 5 -10.11 -7.04 -0.72
CA LYS A 5 -9.72 -6.01 0.26
C LYS A 5 -8.76 -5.02 -0.41
N LEU A 6 -9.05 -3.72 -0.31
CA LEU A 6 -8.23 -2.65 -0.88
C LEU A 6 -7.61 -1.81 0.22
N LEU A 7 -6.29 -1.79 0.31
CA LEU A 7 -5.53 -0.92 1.22
C LEU A 7 -4.87 0.21 0.42
N PHE A 8 -5.17 1.45 0.78
CA PHE A 8 -4.56 2.63 0.19
C PHE A 8 -3.43 3.16 1.08
N VAL A 9 -2.34 3.60 0.46
CA VAL A 9 -1.14 4.11 1.14
C VAL A 9 -0.58 5.34 0.46
N CYS A 10 -0.05 6.27 1.26
CA CYS A 10 0.76 7.41 0.78
C CYS A 10 1.85 7.74 1.83
N LYS A 11 2.50 8.91 1.75
CA LYS A 11 3.54 9.32 2.71
C LYS A 11 3.04 9.34 4.17
N GLY A 12 1.97 10.10 4.46
CA GLY A 12 1.47 10.33 5.83
C GLY A 12 0.04 9.84 6.11
N GLY A 13 -0.67 9.32 5.10
CA GLY A 13 -2.03 8.79 5.23
C GLY A 13 -3.16 9.72 4.77
N THR A 14 -2.92 11.03 4.57
CA THR A 14 -3.96 12.00 4.19
C THR A 14 -4.45 11.87 2.74
N ARG A 15 -3.52 11.77 1.78
CA ARG A 15 -3.85 11.58 0.35
C ARG A 15 -4.54 10.24 0.10
N SER A 16 -4.04 9.18 0.74
CA SER A 16 -4.63 7.85 0.65
C SER A 16 -6.01 7.79 1.29
N LEU A 17 -6.29 8.53 2.36
CA LEU A 17 -7.64 8.64 2.93
C LEU A 17 -8.63 9.25 1.92
N ALA A 18 -8.22 10.28 1.16
CA ALA A 18 -9.06 10.84 0.11
C ALA A 18 -9.34 9.81 -1.02
N ALA A 19 -8.35 9.01 -1.40
CA ALA A 19 -8.52 7.92 -2.37
C ALA A 19 -9.42 6.79 -1.83
N SER A 20 -9.26 6.38 -0.56
CA SER A 20 -10.13 5.39 0.08
C SER A 20 -11.60 5.83 0.07
N ARG A 21 -11.87 7.12 0.32
CA ARG A 21 -13.24 7.67 0.25
C ARG A 21 -13.79 7.66 -1.17
N GLN A 22 -12.96 7.87 -2.19
CA GLN A 22 -13.37 7.72 -3.59
C GLN A 22 -13.71 6.26 -3.91
N ALA A 23 -12.92 5.31 -3.43
CA ALA A 23 -13.20 3.88 -3.62
C ALA A 23 -14.52 3.46 -2.95
N LEU A 24 -14.79 3.92 -1.72
CA LEU A 24 -16.08 3.67 -1.07
C LEU A 24 -17.25 4.20 -1.92
N ARG A 25 -17.13 5.42 -2.46
CA ARG A 25 -18.16 6.00 -3.36
C ARG A 25 -18.31 5.24 -4.68
N ALA A 26 -17.26 4.58 -5.16
CA ALA A 26 -17.28 3.75 -6.35
C ALA A 26 -17.87 2.35 -6.12
N GLY A 27 -18.33 2.03 -4.90
CA GLY A 27 -18.99 0.76 -4.59
C GLY A 27 -18.07 -0.33 -4.03
N PHE A 28 -16.80 -0.01 -3.71
CA PHE A 28 -15.93 -0.95 -3.01
C PHE A 28 -16.33 -1.04 -1.53
N SER A 29 -16.56 -2.25 -1.04
CA SER A 29 -17.06 -2.48 0.33
C SER A 29 -15.97 -2.77 1.37
N SER A 30 -14.80 -3.25 0.94
CA SER A 30 -13.67 -3.59 1.82
C SER A 30 -12.48 -2.66 1.58
N VAL A 31 -12.58 -1.42 2.07
CA VAL A 31 -11.59 -0.35 1.84
C VAL A 31 -10.90 0.05 3.15
N TYR A 32 -9.58 0.15 3.10
CA TYR A 32 -8.72 0.48 4.22
C TYR A 32 -7.75 1.61 3.85
N ASN A 33 -7.36 2.41 4.84
CA ASN A 33 -6.30 3.42 4.71
C ASN A 33 -5.19 3.14 5.73
N LEU A 34 -3.93 3.15 5.29
CA LEU A 34 -2.80 2.98 6.20
C LEU A 34 -2.59 4.23 7.07
N SER A 35 -3.04 4.16 8.33
CA SER A 35 -2.87 5.25 9.30
C SER A 35 -1.41 5.62 9.51
N GLY A 36 -1.08 6.91 9.35
CA GLY A 36 0.29 7.44 9.39
C GLY A 36 1.13 7.16 8.13
N GLY A 37 0.58 6.45 7.15
CA GLY A 37 1.24 6.15 5.87
C GLY A 37 2.61 5.47 6.00
N MET A 38 3.43 5.64 4.96
CA MET A 38 4.80 5.12 4.93
C MET A 38 5.69 5.71 6.01
N LEU A 39 5.41 6.91 6.53
CA LEU A 39 6.19 7.47 7.65
C LEU A 39 6.10 6.60 8.90
N LYS A 40 4.88 6.20 9.30
CA LYS A 40 4.69 5.31 10.45
C LYS A 40 5.16 3.89 10.17
N TRP A 41 4.96 3.41 8.93
CA TRP A 41 5.48 2.10 8.48
C TRP A 41 7.01 2.02 8.64
N ASN A 42 7.72 3.02 8.11
CA ASN A 42 9.18 3.12 8.18
C ASN A 42 9.66 3.29 9.62
N LYS A 43 8.98 4.12 10.43
CA LYS A 43 9.33 4.30 11.85
C LYS A 43 9.21 2.99 12.65
N ARG A 44 8.32 2.08 12.24
CA ARG A 44 8.15 0.76 12.85
C ARG A 44 9.16 -0.29 12.34
N GLY A 45 10.00 0.06 11.37
CA GLY A 45 10.99 -0.87 10.80
C GLY A 45 10.37 -1.99 9.96
N PHE A 46 9.14 -1.82 9.47
CA PHE A 46 8.52 -2.83 8.62
C PHE A 46 9.21 -2.93 7.24
N PRO A 47 9.20 -4.10 6.59
CA PRO A 47 9.88 -4.30 5.31
C PRO A 47 9.41 -3.31 4.23
N VAL A 48 10.37 -2.82 3.45
CA VAL A 48 10.12 -1.97 2.28
C VAL A 48 11.05 -2.45 1.17
N LEU A 49 10.46 -2.85 0.04
CA LEU A 49 11.22 -3.11 -1.18
C LEU A 49 11.39 -1.81 -1.95
N ARG A 50 12.64 -1.41 -2.23
CA ARG A 50 12.90 -0.27 -3.12
C ARG A 50 13.09 -0.79 -4.54
N ALA A 51 12.67 0.00 -5.53
CA ALA A 51 12.73 -0.40 -6.94
C ALA A 51 14.13 -0.86 -7.39
N ARG A 52 15.20 -0.31 -6.80
CA ARG A 52 16.60 -0.73 -7.07
C ARG A 52 16.91 -2.15 -6.57
N GLU A 53 16.25 -2.60 -5.51
CA GLU A 53 16.39 -3.95 -4.96
C GLU A 53 15.48 -4.95 -5.68
N ASN A 54 14.32 -4.52 -6.19
CA ASN A 54 13.42 -5.36 -6.98
C ASN A 54 14.07 -5.89 -8.25
N THR A 55 14.86 -5.09 -8.98
CA THR A 55 15.57 -5.59 -10.17
C THR A 55 16.57 -6.69 -9.79
N ARG A 56 17.28 -6.54 -8.67
CA ARG A 56 18.29 -7.51 -8.22
C ARG A 56 17.65 -8.82 -7.74
N GLN A 57 16.57 -8.74 -6.95
CA GLN A 57 15.83 -9.92 -6.49
C GLN A 57 15.09 -10.63 -7.63
N ALA A 58 14.49 -9.90 -8.57
CA ALA A 58 13.83 -10.49 -9.74
C ALA A 58 14.82 -11.16 -10.70
N LEU A 59 16.05 -10.64 -10.82
CA LEU A 59 17.13 -11.28 -11.58
C LEU A 59 17.69 -12.53 -10.86
N GLN A 60 17.80 -12.50 -9.53
CA GLN A 60 18.28 -13.64 -8.73
C GLN A 60 17.28 -14.79 -8.64
N ALA A 61 15.97 -14.53 -8.64
CA ALA A 61 14.93 -15.55 -8.60
C ALA A 61 14.66 -16.25 -9.95
N ARG A 62 15.41 -15.87 -11.00
CA ARG A 62 15.30 -16.41 -12.36
C ARG A 62 16.51 -17.24 -12.80
N ALA A 63 17.51 -17.39 -11.93
CA ALA A 63 18.66 -18.28 -12.08
C ALA A 63 18.45 -19.51 -11.19
#